data_AF-A0A2D5WDM5-F1
#
_entry.id   AF-A0A2D5WDM5-F1
#
_cell.length_a   1.000
_cell.length_b   1.000
_cell.length_c   1.000
_cell.angle_alpha   90.00
_cell.angle_beta   90.00
_cell.angle_gamma   90.00
#
_symmetry.space_group_name_H-M   'P 1'
#
loop_
_entity.id
_entity.type
_entity.pdbx_description
1 polymer ?
#
loop_
_entity_poly.entity_id
_entity_poly.type
_entity_poly.pdbx_seq_one_letter_code
_entity_poly.pdbx_strand_id
1 'polypeptide(L)'
;MAFHEPGLMERQIFFHVNSHGYEYPKDGFGYRGVRLKTTPGSEAVLKLKRLNIAERLYRVTGAGIYRDSRLLGRSSPIKQPLLNGLVFGSDSVVTAVYQGKLHWFWGDTDRPSYPLGNFHVPFATSLLPDVAGLDPELGVNLTYAVGKNGFAKEAAKMPGKGPTWIDGLVVLPDENRQSRLLAQYVK
;
A
#
# COMPACT_ATOMS: atom_id res chain seq x y z
N MET A 1 13.73 3.82 -10.19
CA MET A 1 15.01 3.49 -10.82
C MET A 1 15.08 1.98 -10.90
N ALA A 2 14.99 1.40 -12.09
CA ALA A 2 14.87 -0.05 -12.25
C ALA A 2 16.20 -0.81 -12.10
N PHE A 3 17.33 -0.19 -12.48
CA PHE A 3 18.66 -0.78 -12.40
C PHE A 3 19.72 0.31 -12.32
N HIS A 4 20.68 0.18 -11.41
CA HIS A 4 21.84 1.07 -11.31
C HIS A 4 22.97 0.35 -10.57
N GLU A 5 23.78 -0.38 -11.34
CA GLU A 5 24.95 -1.11 -10.85
C GLU A 5 26.17 -0.60 -11.62
N PRO A 6 27.07 0.20 -11.00
CA PRO A 6 28.17 0.88 -11.69
C PRO A 6 29.02 -0.02 -12.60
N GLY A 7 29.26 -1.28 -12.22
CA GLY A 7 30.06 -2.21 -13.03
C GLY A 7 29.35 -2.75 -14.28
N LEU A 8 28.02 -2.64 -14.34
CA LEU A 8 27.15 -3.27 -15.35
C LEU A 8 26.40 -2.25 -16.22
N MET A 9 26.66 -0.95 -16.07
CA MET A 9 26.07 0.09 -16.91
C MET A 9 26.66 0.07 -18.34
N GLU A 10 25.89 0.55 -19.31
CA GLU A 10 26.25 0.60 -20.74
C GLU A 10 26.60 -0.77 -21.36
N ARG A 11 25.99 -1.85 -20.86
CA ARG A 11 26.22 -3.23 -21.33
C ARG A 11 24.91 -3.92 -21.66
N GLN A 12 24.99 -5.01 -22.44
CA GLN A 12 23.87 -5.91 -22.65
C GLN A 12 23.80 -6.91 -21.49
N ILE A 13 22.78 -6.77 -20.64
CA ILE A 13 22.60 -7.58 -19.43
C ILE A 13 21.29 -8.36 -19.54
N PHE A 14 21.31 -9.64 -19.15
CA PHE A 14 20.12 -10.47 -19.08
C PHE A 14 19.41 -10.27 -17.74
N PHE A 15 18.11 -10.01 -17.79
CA PHE A 15 17.24 -9.87 -16.63
C PHE A 15 16.23 -11.01 -16.60
N HIS A 16 16.17 -11.72 -15.48
CA HIS A 16 15.04 -12.62 -15.20
C HIS A 16 13.78 -11.79 -14.94
N VAL A 17 12.67 -12.21 -15.52
CA VAL A 17 11.38 -11.55 -15.34
C VAL A 17 10.45 -12.46 -14.55
N ASN A 18 10.06 -12.01 -13.36
CA ASN A 18 9.14 -12.70 -12.47
C ASN A 18 8.06 -11.71 -12.00
N SER A 19 6.82 -12.17 -11.98
CA SER A 19 5.69 -11.44 -11.41
C SER A 19 4.62 -12.42 -10.93
N HIS A 20 3.91 -12.05 -9.86
CA HIS A 20 2.76 -12.83 -9.39
C HIS A 20 1.57 -12.63 -10.32
N GLY A 21 1.01 -13.72 -10.83
CA GLY A 21 -0.18 -13.68 -11.68
C GLY A 21 0.06 -13.22 -13.13
N TYR A 22 1.32 -13.01 -13.52
CA TYR A 22 1.73 -12.64 -14.87
C TYR A 22 2.93 -13.48 -15.33
N GLU A 23 3.06 -13.66 -16.63
CA GLU A 23 4.06 -14.51 -17.25
C GLU A 23 4.79 -13.81 -18.39
N TYR A 24 6.12 -13.86 -18.38
CA TYR A 24 6.95 -13.53 -19.53
C TYR A 24 7.25 -14.81 -20.33
N PRO A 25 7.22 -14.79 -21.67
CA PRO A 25 7.46 -15.99 -22.48
C PRO A 25 8.82 -16.61 -22.19
N LYS A 26 8.89 -17.94 -22.33
CA LYS A 26 10.16 -18.68 -22.30
C LYS A 26 10.88 -18.51 -23.63
N ASP A 27 12.21 -18.47 -23.58
CA ASP A 27 13.05 -18.65 -24.76
C ASP A 27 13.20 -20.15 -25.12
N GLY A 28 13.98 -20.45 -26.17
CA GLY A 28 14.22 -21.82 -26.63
C GLY A 28 14.96 -22.73 -25.64
N PHE A 29 15.57 -22.16 -24.60
CA PHE A 29 16.25 -22.88 -23.51
C PHE A 29 15.40 -22.96 -22.23
N GLY A 30 14.21 -22.35 -22.23
CA GLY A 30 13.28 -22.37 -21.11
C GLY A 30 13.44 -21.21 -20.12
N TYR A 31 14.33 -20.25 -20.38
CA TYR A 31 14.52 -19.09 -19.51
C TYR A 31 13.42 -18.06 -19.73
N ARG A 32 12.98 -17.40 -18.64
CA ARG A 32 12.06 -16.27 -18.69
C ARG A 32 12.82 -14.99 -18.40
N GLY A 33 13.15 -14.26 -19.45
CA GLY A 33 13.91 -13.03 -19.30
C GLY A 33 14.17 -12.32 -20.61
N VAL A 34 14.81 -11.17 -20.50
CA VAL A 34 15.10 -10.26 -21.62
C VAL A 34 16.51 -9.70 -21.47
N ARG A 35 17.20 -9.52 -22.59
CA ARG A 35 18.45 -8.75 -22.63
C ARG A 35 18.13 -7.28 -22.88
N LEU A 36 18.58 -6.42 -21.98
CA LEU A 36 18.41 -4.97 -22.09
C LEU A 36 19.77 -4.29 -22.05
N LYS A 37 19.93 -3.23 -22.86
CA LYS A 37 21.08 -2.34 -22.74
C LYS A 37 20.87 -1.42 -21.54
N THR A 38 21.79 -1.45 -20.59
CA THR A 38 21.73 -0.70 -19.32
C THR A 38 22.19 0.75 -19.49
N THR A 39 21.67 1.45 -20.50
CA THR A 39 21.98 2.87 -20.74
C THR A 39 21.24 3.76 -19.72
N PRO A 40 21.93 4.62 -18.95
CA PRO A 40 21.28 5.52 -18.00
C PRO A 40 20.18 6.37 -18.65
N GLY A 41 19.07 6.55 -17.94
CA GLY A 41 17.94 7.36 -18.41
C GLY A 41 17.08 6.70 -19.49
N SER A 42 17.44 5.51 -19.98
CA SER A 42 16.60 4.77 -20.94
C SER A 42 15.42 4.06 -20.28
N GLU A 43 14.44 3.72 -21.10
CA GLU A 43 13.25 2.96 -20.70
C GLU A 43 13.11 1.71 -21.57
N ALA A 44 12.52 0.67 -20.99
CA ALA A 44 12.15 -0.54 -21.70
C ALA A 44 10.75 -0.98 -21.28
N VAL A 45 9.92 -1.37 -22.25
CA VAL A 45 8.56 -1.85 -22.01
C VAL A 45 8.53 -3.36 -22.22
N LEU A 46 8.22 -4.10 -21.16
CA LEU A 46 8.07 -5.56 -21.21
C LEU A 46 6.59 -5.91 -21.15
N LYS A 47 6.08 -6.52 -22.23
CA LYS A 47 4.71 -7.04 -22.26
C LYS A 47 4.66 -8.40 -21.56
N LEU A 48 3.74 -8.53 -20.62
CA LEU A 48 3.51 -9.74 -19.84
C LEU A 48 2.12 -10.31 -20.13
N LYS A 49 1.98 -11.63 -20.15
CA LYS A 49 0.69 -12.30 -20.23
C LYS A 49 0.09 -12.41 -18.83
N ARG A 50 -1.11 -11.89 -18.63
CA ARG A 50 -1.86 -12.10 -17.38
C ARG A 50 -2.33 -13.56 -17.30
N LEU A 51 -2.07 -14.19 -16.17
CA LEU A 51 -2.52 -15.56 -15.85
C LEU A 51 -3.72 -15.56 -14.93
N ASN A 52 -3.74 -14.65 -13.95
CA ASN A 52 -4.84 -14.54 -13.00
C ASN A 52 -6.07 -13.89 -13.66
N ILE A 53 -7.26 -14.36 -13.26
CA ILE A 53 -8.52 -13.73 -13.66
C ILE A 53 -8.62 -12.33 -13.01
N ALA A 54 -8.23 -12.24 -11.75
CA ALA A 54 -8.19 -10.99 -11.00
C ALA A 54 -6.90 -10.19 -11.27
N GLU A 55 -7.05 -8.88 -11.32
CA GLU A 55 -5.96 -7.93 -11.49
C GLU A 55 -5.62 -7.25 -10.16
N ARG A 56 -4.33 -7.15 -9.86
CA ARG A 56 -3.85 -6.33 -8.74
C ARG A 56 -3.69 -4.90 -9.26
N LEU A 57 -4.55 -4.01 -8.79
CA LEU A 57 -4.56 -2.62 -9.25
C LEU A 57 -3.40 -1.82 -8.65
N TYR A 58 -3.23 -1.84 -7.32
CA TYR A 58 -2.24 -0.98 -6.65
C TYR A 58 -1.84 -1.52 -5.27
N ARG A 59 -0.98 -0.77 -4.59
CA ARG A 59 -0.62 -0.97 -3.19
C ARG A 59 -1.09 0.24 -2.38
N VAL A 60 -1.87 0.00 -1.32
CA VAL A 60 -2.48 1.06 -0.50
C VAL A 60 -1.51 1.56 0.60
N THR A 61 -0.80 0.63 1.25
CA THR A 61 0.07 0.91 2.41
C THR A 61 1.52 0.53 2.14
N GLY A 62 2.39 0.97 3.05
CA GLY A 62 3.78 0.54 3.12
C GLY A 62 4.79 1.49 2.49
N ALA A 63 6.07 1.23 2.76
CA ALA A 63 7.14 2.15 2.42
C ALA A 63 7.46 2.17 0.92
N GLY A 64 7.69 3.37 0.41
CA GLY A 64 8.30 3.60 -0.90
C GLY A 64 7.40 3.26 -2.10
N ILE A 65 6.07 3.39 -1.99
CA ILE A 65 5.11 3.10 -3.09
C ILE A 65 5.53 3.80 -4.38
N TYR A 66 6.04 5.04 -4.29
CA TYR A 66 6.58 5.77 -5.43
C TYR A 66 8.03 6.23 -5.20
N ARG A 67 8.83 5.45 -4.46
CA ARG A 67 10.26 5.73 -4.22
C ARG A 67 10.98 6.01 -5.53
N ASP A 68 10.72 5.16 -6.50
CA ASP A 68 11.41 5.17 -7.79
C ASP A 68 11.02 6.34 -8.68
N SER A 69 9.75 6.76 -8.67
CA SER A 69 9.32 8.00 -9.30
C SER A 69 10.06 9.19 -8.70
N ARG A 70 10.18 9.24 -7.36
CA ARG A 70 10.89 10.33 -6.66
C ARG A 70 12.37 10.39 -7.04
N LEU A 71 13.06 9.26 -7.05
CA LEU A 71 14.49 9.20 -7.44
C LEU A 71 14.74 9.63 -8.89
N LEU A 72 13.75 9.44 -9.76
CA LEU A 72 13.79 9.85 -11.16
C LEU A 72 13.25 11.29 -11.37
N GLY A 73 12.94 12.03 -10.30
CA GLY A 73 12.39 13.38 -10.40
C GLY A 73 10.96 13.45 -10.96
N ARG A 74 10.24 12.32 -11.01
CA ARG A 74 8.86 12.25 -11.49
C ARG A 74 7.86 12.60 -10.38
N SER A 75 6.70 13.13 -10.78
CA SER A 75 5.58 13.34 -9.88
C SER A 75 4.98 12.02 -9.39
N SER A 76 4.33 12.07 -8.23
CA SER A 76 3.55 10.96 -7.67
C SER A 76 2.09 11.39 -7.51
N PRO A 77 1.12 10.48 -7.70
CA PRO A 77 -0.30 10.83 -7.66
C PRO A 77 -0.83 11.04 -6.24
N ILE A 78 -0.14 10.52 -5.22
CA ILE A 78 -0.51 10.66 -3.80
C ILE A 78 0.36 11.68 -3.06
N LYS A 79 -0.23 12.32 -2.05
CA LYS A 79 0.39 13.38 -1.23
C LYS A 79 1.55 12.90 -0.37
N GLN A 80 1.50 11.66 0.12
CA GLN A 80 2.53 11.06 0.98
C GLN A 80 3.12 9.79 0.31
N PRO A 81 3.90 9.94 -0.78
CA PRO A 81 4.27 8.83 -1.66
C PRO A 81 5.40 7.92 -1.17
N LEU A 82 6.15 8.36 -0.15
CA LEU A 82 7.35 7.67 0.34
C LEU A 82 7.09 6.93 1.66
N LEU A 83 6.47 7.58 2.63
CA LEU A 83 6.19 6.99 3.94
C LEU A 83 5.09 7.78 4.64
N ASN A 84 3.87 7.24 4.66
CA ASN A 84 2.71 7.90 5.28
C ASN A 84 2.48 7.36 6.69
N GLY A 85 2.38 8.25 7.69
CA GLY A 85 2.15 7.86 9.10
C GLY A 85 3.19 6.91 9.68
N LEU A 86 4.41 6.88 9.14
CA LEU A 86 5.47 5.91 9.45
C LEU A 86 5.04 4.43 9.35
N VAL A 87 4.04 4.13 8.51
CA VAL A 87 3.56 2.76 8.25
C VAL A 87 4.42 2.07 7.21
N PHE A 88 5.10 1.00 7.61
CA PHE A 88 5.95 0.18 6.73
C PHE A 88 5.18 -0.90 5.99
N GLY A 89 4.06 -1.33 6.56
CA GLY A 89 3.09 -2.25 5.99
C GLY A 89 1.98 -2.46 7.01
N SER A 90 0.81 -2.84 6.52
CA SER A 90 -0.30 -3.28 7.36
C SER A 90 -0.93 -4.50 6.74
N ASP A 91 -1.29 -5.49 7.55
CA ASP A 91 -2.21 -6.54 7.14
C ASP A 91 -3.66 -6.13 7.39
N SER A 92 -4.56 -6.93 6.80
CA SER A 92 -6.01 -6.84 6.99
C SER A 92 -6.59 -5.45 6.69
N VAL A 93 -7.91 -5.36 6.53
CA VAL A 93 -8.56 -4.06 6.52
C VAL A 93 -10.03 -4.24 6.81
N VAL A 94 -10.56 -3.42 7.71
CA VAL A 94 -12.01 -3.25 7.87
C VAL A 94 -12.32 -1.81 7.55
N THR A 95 -13.28 -1.59 6.66
CA THR A 95 -13.65 -0.25 6.21
C THR A 95 -15.12 0.03 6.46
N ALA A 96 -15.45 1.30 6.63
CA ALA A 96 -16.82 1.78 6.67
C ALA A 96 -16.89 3.17 6.06
N VAL A 97 -17.98 3.46 5.36
CA VAL A 97 -18.30 4.84 4.95
C VAL A 97 -18.99 5.51 6.13
N TYR A 98 -18.37 6.54 6.69
CA TYR A 98 -18.88 7.25 7.85
C TYR A 98 -18.59 8.75 7.71
N GLN A 99 -19.60 9.58 7.98
CA GLN A 99 -19.51 11.05 7.88
C GLN A 99 -18.88 11.55 6.55
N GLY A 100 -19.28 10.94 5.43
CA GLY A 100 -18.83 11.33 4.08
C GLY A 100 -17.38 10.95 3.74
N LYS A 101 -16.73 10.10 4.54
CA LYS A 101 -15.37 9.61 4.31
C LYS A 101 -15.33 8.09 4.34
N LEU A 102 -14.32 7.52 3.69
CA LEU A 102 -13.95 6.13 3.89
C LEU A 102 -13.02 6.04 5.10
N HIS A 103 -13.44 5.28 6.10
CA HIS A 103 -12.66 4.99 7.30
C HIS A 103 -11.93 3.67 7.12
N TRP A 104 -10.64 3.66 7.41
CA TRP A 104 -9.75 2.52 7.24
C TRP A 104 -9.20 2.12 8.60
N PHE A 105 -9.51 0.90 9.02
CA PHE A 105 -8.96 0.28 10.22
C PHE A 105 -8.11 -0.90 9.79
N TRP A 106 -6.82 -0.82 10.10
CA TRP A 106 -5.83 -1.82 9.70
C TRP A 106 -5.59 -2.84 10.81
N GLY A 107 -5.08 -4.02 10.46
CA GLY A 107 -4.60 -5.00 11.43
C GLY A 107 -3.17 -4.68 11.88
N ASP A 108 -2.36 -5.72 11.98
CA ASP A 108 -0.98 -5.63 12.45
C ASP A 108 -0.19 -4.72 11.52
N THR A 109 0.45 -3.72 12.10
CA THR A 109 1.05 -2.63 11.33
C THR A 109 2.47 -2.35 11.75
N ASP A 110 3.40 -2.56 10.83
CA ASP A 110 4.82 -2.38 11.06
C ASP A 110 5.27 -0.92 10.97
N ARG A 111 6.40 -0.65 11.62
CA ARG A 111 7.06 0.66 11.63
C ARG A 111 8.55 0.53 11.32
N PRO A 112 9.19 1.57 10.79
CA PRO A 112 10.62 1.53 10.45
C PRO A 112 11.52 1.41 11.68
N SER A 113 11.11 1.94 12.82
CA SER A 113 12.01 2.16 13.96
C SER A 113 12.21 0.92 14.84
N TYR A 114 11.43 -0.15 14.67
CA TYR A 114 11.48 -1.31 15.56
C TYR A 114 10.83 -2.55 14.91
N PRO A 115 11.28 -3.79 15.23
CA PRO A 115 10.70 -5.02 14.66
C PRO A 115 9.22 -5.27 15.02
N LEU A 116 8.71 -4.63 16.07
CA LEU A 116 7.30 -4.67 16.46
C LEU A 116 6.63 -3.31 16.22
N GLY A 117 5.39 -3.36 15.75
CA GLY A 117 4.60 -2.20 15.37
C GLY A 117 3.39 -1.91 16.27
N ASN A 118 2.26 -1.59 15.63
CA ASN A 118 0.97 -1.34 16.26
C ASN A 118 0.07 -2.57 16.07
N PHE A 119 -0.35 -3.18 17.19
CA PHE A 119 -1.23 -4.35 17.26
C PHE A 119 -2.56 -4.02 17.96
N HIS A 120 -2.97 -2.75 17.90
CA HIS A 120 -4.20 -2.20 18.45
C HIS A 120 -4.93 -1.33 17.42
N VAL A 121 -4.85 -1.75 16.15
CA VAL A 121 -5.56 -1.19 15.00
C VAL A 121 -5.23 0.28 14.75
N PRO A 122 -4.33 0.60 13.79
CA PRO A 122 -4.19 1.98 13.34
C PRO A 122 -5.35 2.41 12.46
N PHE A 123 -5.58 3.73 12.45
CA PHE A 123 -6.73 4.34 11.78
C PHE A 123 -6.28 5.39 10.75
N ALA A 124 -6.93 5.37 9.59
CA ALA A 124 -6.84 6.42 8.59
C ALA A 124 -8.21 6.75 7.99
N THR A 125 -8.30 7.92 7.36
CA THR A 125 -9.44 8.27 6.50
C THR A 125 -8.98 8.63 5.10
N SER A 126 -9.85 8.45 4.12
CA SER A 126 -9.72 9.08 2.80
C SER A 126 -11.07 9.66 2.38
N LEU A 127 -11.04 10.53 1.37
CA LEU A 127 -12.26 10.88 0.64
C LEU A 127 -12.75 9.67 -0.16
N LEU A 128 -14.04 9.67 -0.49
CA LEU A 128 -14.63 8.67 -1.37
C LEU A 128 -14.17 8.90 -2.82
N PRO A 129 -13.94 7.85 -3.61
CA PRO A 129 -13.43 7.96 -4.99
C PRO A 129 -14.22 8.90 -5.91
N ASP A 130 -15.53 8.99 -5.70
CA ASP A 130 -16.49 9.75 -6.53
C ASP A 130 -16.53 11.26 -6.25
N VAL A 131 -16.06 11.72 -5.09
CA VAL A 131 -16.10 13.15 -4.72
C VAL A 131 -14.76 13.84 -4.94
N ALA A 132 -13.69 13.29 -4.36
CA ALA A 132 -12.30 13.79 -4.45
C ALA A 132 -11.29 12.78 -3.86
N GLY A 133 -11.71 11.53 -3.64
CA GLY A 133 -10.78 10.41 -3.45
C GLY A 133 -9.96 10.26 -4.72
N LEU A 134 -8.69 9.86 -4.56
CA LEU A 134 -7.87 9.57 -5.72
C LEU A 134 -8.48 8.35 -6.42
N ASP A 135 -8.47 8.37 -7.76
CA ASP A 135 -8.81 7.20 -8.58
C ASP A 135 -8.10 5.97 -8.01
N PRO A 136 -8.84 4.90 -7.64
CA PRO A 136 -8.22 3.68 -7.14
C PRO A 136 -7.11 3.19 -8.07
N GLU A 137 -7.20 3.34 -9.39
CA GLU A 137 -6.13 2.96 -10.32
C GLU A 137 -4.83 3.75 -10.10
N LEU A 138 -4.91 4.96 -9.55
CA LEU A 138 -3.77 5.82 -9.26
C LEU A 138 -3.29 5.75 -7.81
N GLY A 139 -4.15 5.38 -6.85
CA GLY A 139 -3.79 5.17 -5.44
C GLY A 139 -4.80 5.77 -4.45
N VAL A 140 -4.43 5.87 -3.16
CA VAL A 140 -5.31 6.42 -2.11
C VAL A 140 -4.58 7.44 -1.25
N ASN A 141 -5.16 8.65 -1.12
CA ASN A 141 -4.67 9.68 -0.20
C ASN A 141 -5.17 9.42 1.23
N LEU A 142 -4.48 8.52 1.93
CA LEU A 142 -4.75 8.23 3.34
C LEU A 142 -4.31 9.39 4.24
N THR A 143 -5.20 9.78 5.15
CA THR A 143 -4.92 10.68 6.27
C THR A 143 -4.91 9.85 7.54
N TYR A 144 -3.72 9.41 7.96
CA TYR A 144 -3.54 8.65 9.19
C TYR A 144 -3.75 9.53 10.42
N ALA A 145 -4.38 8.97 11.45
CA ALA A 145 -4.28 9.52 12.78
C ALA A 145 -2.94 9.11 13.38
N VAL A 146 -2.08 10.08 13.66
CA VAL A 146 -0.71 9.84 14.14
C VAL A 146 -0.57 10.22 15.61
N GLY A 147 0.36 9.55 16.31
CA GLY A 147 0.77 9.87 17.67
C GLY A 147 1.85 10.94 17.73
N LYS A 148 2.34 11.24 18.95
CA LYS A 148 3.40 12.24 19.17
C LYS A 148 4.72 11.93 18.43
N ASN A 149 4.97 10.66 18.14
CA ASN A 149 6.14 10.18 17.40
C ASN A 149 5.92 10.15 15.88
N GLY A 150 4.76 10.62 15.38
CA GLY A 150 4.41 10.60 13.95
C GLY A 150 3.97 9.24 13.40
N PHE A 151 4.04 8.16 14.19
CA PHE A 151 3.55 6.85 13.79
C PHE A 151 2.02 6.75 13.93
N ALA A 152 1.38 5.99 13.04
CA ALA A 152 -0.04 5.71 13.08
C ALA A 152 -0.45 5.18 14.48
N LYS A 153 -1.31 5.95 15.16
CA LYS A 153 -1.65 5.70 16.56
C LYS A 153 -2.61 4.52 16.71
N GLU A 154 -2.58 3.91 17.88
CA GLU A 154 -3.55 2.90 18.31
C GLU A 154 -4.96 3.51 18.37
N ALA A 155 -5.93 2.91 17.69
CA ALA A 155 -7.33 3.35 17.70
C ALA A 155 -8.22 2.43 18.54
N ALA A 156 -7.83 1.17 18.74
CA ALA A 156 -8.62 0.16 19.44
C ALA A 156 -7.84 -0.49 20.59
N LYS A 157 -7.15 0.30 21.43
CA LYS A 157 -6.48 -0.23 22.62
C LYS A 157 -7.51 -0.53 23.72
N MET A 158 -8.08 -1.73 23.68
CA MET A 158 -9.11 -2.16 24.65
C MET A 158 -8.49 -2.78 25.92
N PRO A 159 -9.14 -2.65 27.09
CA PRO A 159 -8.68 -3.26 28.34
C PRO A 159 -8.40 -4.77 28.20
N GLY A 160 -7.39 -5.27 28.92
CA GLY A 160 -6.97 -6.68 28.90
C GLY A 160 -5.55 -6.89 28.33
N LYS A 161 -5.03 -8.12 28.44
CA LYS A 161 -3.70 -8.49 27.95
C LYS A 161 -3.73 -8.80 26.44
N GLY A 162 -2.63 -8.52 25.75
CA GLY A 162 -2.48 -8.85 24.34
C GLY A 162 -3.05 -7.80 23.37
N PRO A 163 -2.89 -8.05 22.07
CA PRO A 163 -3.32 -7.18 20.97
C PRO A 163 -4.84 -6.99 20.92
N THR A 164 -5.31 -6.19 19.97
CA THR A 164 -6.74 -5.99 19.70
C THR A 164 -6.95 -5.77 18.22
N TRP A 165 -7.90 -6.51 17.65
CA TRP A 165 -8.28 -6.44 16.25
C TRP A 165 -9.75 -6.08 16.10
N ILE A 166 -10.09 -5.33 15.06
CA ILE A 166 -11.49 -5.09 14.67
C ILE A 166 -11.88 -6.17 13.67
N ASP A 167 -12.97 -6.87 13.95
CA ASP A 167 -13.52 -7.94 13.10
C ASP A 167 -14.65 -7.41 12.21
N GLY A 168 -15.41 -6.43 12.69
CA GLY A 168 -16.53 -5.86 11.95
C GLY A 168 -16.80 -4.41 12.32
N LEU A 169 -17.31 -3.66 11.34
CA LEU A 169 -17.77 -2.29 11.50
C LEU A 169 -19.22 -2.18 11.04
N VAL A 170 -20.02 -1.43 11.79
CA VAL A 170 -21.38 -1.08 11.39
C VAL A 170 -21.63 0.40 11.66
N VAL A 171 -22.34 1.05 10.74
CA VAL A 171 -22.79 2.44 10.90
C VAL A 171 -24.30 2.42 11.11
N LEU A 172 -24.76 2.85 12.29
CA LEU A 172 -26.17 2.87 12.66
C LEU A 172 -26.54 4.25 13.22
N PRO A 173 -27.77 4.75 13.02
CA PRO A 173 -28.24 5.93 13.70
C PRO A 173 -28.47 5.64 15.20
N ASP A 174 -28.16 6.61 16.06
CA ASP A 174 -28.60 6.59 17.45
C ASP A 174 -30.05 7.08 17.63
N GLU A 175 -30.51 7.15 18.87
CA GLU A 175 -31.83 7.67 19.26
C GLU A 175 -32.12 9.10 18.77
N ASN A 176 -31.08 9.90 18.51
CA ASN A 176 -31.17 11.26 17.97
C ASN A 176 -30.97 11.30 16.45
N ARG A 177 -31.03 10.16 15.76
CA ARG A 177 -30.76 9.98 14.32
C ARG A 177 -29.36 10.40 13.89
N GLN A 178 -28.41 10.53 14.82
CA GLN A 178 -27.03 10.79 14.48
C GLN A 178 -26.34 9.47 14.14
N SER A 179 -25.67 9.40 13.00
CA SER A 179 -24.87 8.23 12.66
C SER A 179 -23.80 7.98 13.73
N ARG A 180 -23.63 6.72 14.11
CA ARG A 180 -22.59 6.20 14.99
C ARG A 180 -21.84 5.07 14.27
N LEU A 181 -20.52 5.09 14.38
CA LEU A 181 -19.68 3.99 13.92
C LEU A 181 -19.40 3.07 15.11
N LEU A 182 -19.85 1.82 15.02
CA LEU A 182 -19.66 0.79 16.02
C LEU A 182 -18.71 -0.28 15.48
N ALA A 183 -17.94 -0.89 16.38
CA ALA A 183 -16.96 -1.92 16.04
C ALA A 183 -17.14 -3.15 16.92
N GLN A 184 -17.09 -4.33 16.30
CA GLN A 184 -16.84 -5.58 16.98
C GLN A 184 -15.34 -5.83 16.99
N TYR A 185 -14.79 -6.21 18.15
CA TYR A 185 -13.35 -6.45 18.30
C TYR A 185 -13.07 -7.79 18.97
N VAL A 186 -11.85 -8.27 18.77
CA VAL A 186 -11.27 -9.49 19.36
C VAL A 186 -9.96 -9.13 20.07
N LYS A 187 -9.63 -9.85 21.13
CA LYS A 187 -8.35 -9.80 21.84
C LYS A 187 -7.67 -11.16 21.87
#